data_AF-A0A8S2YT22-F1
#
_entry.id   AF-A0A8S2YT22-F1
#
_cell.length_a   1.000
_cell.length_b   1.000
_cell.length_c   1.000
_cell.angle_alpha   90.00
_cell.angle_beta   90.00
_cell.angle_gamma   90.00
#
_symmetry.space_group_name_H-M   'P 1'
#
loop_
_entity.id
_entity.type
_entity.pdbx_description
1 polymer ?
#
loop_
_entity_poly.entity_id
_entity_poly.type
_entity_poly.pdbx_seq_one_letter_code
_entity_poly.pdbx_strand_id
1 'polypeptide(L)'
;KNTKVFIACVSDEYTESDTCKNEFLFAKNTLRLPVILAVFGLGDKWRTTEVGMCSCKCDQINFQYENPTAFEDIYKFVDINLPKRQSSAVTKILTSTNKADIEAEENTTTA
;
A
#
# COMPACT_ATOMS: atom_id res chain seq x y z
N LYS A 1 -1.72 -15.94 -7.83
CA LYS A 1 -2.03 -14.94 -6.78
C LYS A 1 -1.12 -13.72 -7.00
N ASN A 2 -1.65 -12.66 -7.61
CA ASN A 2 -0.89 -11.44 -7.98
C ASN A 2 -1.20 -10.24 -7.08
N THR A 3 -1.88 -10.47 -5.96
CA THR A 3 -2.24 -9.43 -4.99
C THR A 3 -1.04 -9.07 -4.11
N LYS A 4 -0.82 -7.78 -3.87
CA LYS A 4 0.25 -7.26 -3.02
C LYS A 4 -0.26 -6.62 -1.73
N VAL A 5 -1.49 -6.11 -1.74
CA VAL A 5 -2.16 -5.47 -0.61
C VAL A 5 -3.61 -5.94 -0.61
N PHE A 6 -4.17 -6.17 0.58
CA PHE A 6 -5.58 -6.53 0.77
C PHE A 6 -6.30 -5.40 1.52
N ILE A 7 -7.43 -4.94 0.99
CA ILE A 7 -8.24 -3.90 1.63
C ILE A 7 -9.53 -4.57 2.09
N ALA A 8 -9.81 -4.50 3.40
CA ALA A 8 -11.01 -5.08 4.00
C ALA A 8 -11.96 -3.95 4.39
N CYS A 9 -13.10 -3.87 3.72
CA CYS A 9 -14.19 -2.95 4.07
C CYS A 9 -15.04 -3.60 5.18
N VAL A 10 -14.66 -3.36 6.44
CA VAL A 10 -15.25 -4.04 7.59
C VAL A 10 -16.42 -3.23 8.15
N SER A 11 -17.54 -3.90 8.33
CA SER A 11 -18.70 -3.43 9.09
C SER A 11 -19.22 -4.58 9.98
N ASP A 12 -20.26 -4.34 10.77
CA ASP A 12 -20.90 -5.40 11.54
C ASP A 12 -21.43 -6.51 10.60
N GLU A 13 -22.09 -6.14 9.50
CA GLU A 13 -22.62 -7.05 8.48
C GLU A 13 -21.52 -7.85 7.77
N TYR A 14 -20.34 -7.23 7.55
CA TYR A 14 -19.17 -7.94 7.00
C TYR A 14 -18.79 -9.13 7.89
N THR A 15 -18.84 -8.96 9.21
CA THR A 15 -18.43 -10.00 10.18
C THR A 15 -19.50 -11.07 10.42
N GLU A 16 -20.73 -10.84 9.99
CA GLU A 16 -21.79 -11.86 10.02
C GLU A 16 -21.63 -12.90 8.90
N SER A 17 -21.01 -12.51 7.76
CA SER A 17 -20.76 -13.40 6.63
C SER A 17 -19.55 -14.31 6.85
N ASP A 18 -19.78 -15.63 6.85
CA ASP A 18 -18.71 -16.63 6.92
C ASP A 18 -17.72 -16.55 5.75
N THR A 19 -18.21 -16.22 4.55
CA THR A 19 -17.35 -16.02 3.38
C THR A 19 -16.38 -14.87 3.60
N CYS A 20 -16.87 -13.72 4.06
CA CYS A 20 -16.06 -12.52 4.30
C CYS A 20 -15.02 -12.74 5.41
N LYS A 21 -15.40 -13.43 6.50
CA LYS A 21 -14.48 -13.84 7.56
C LYS A 21 -13.37 -14.74 7.03
N ASN A 22 -13.74 -15.80 6.29
CA ASN A 22 -12.78 -16.75 5.74
C ASN A 22 -11.80 -16.10 4.76
N GLU A 23 -12.28 -15.20 3.89
CA GLU A 23 -11.44 -14.44 2.96
C GLU A 23 -10.45 -13.54 3.71
N PHE A 24 -10.91 -12.83 4.75
CA PHE A 24 -10.07 -11.99 5.59
C PHE A 24 -8.97 -12.80 6.27
N LEU A 25 -9.34 -13.91 6.94
CA LEU A 25 -8.40 -14.76 7.64
C LEU A 25 -7.40 -15.41 6.68
N PHE A 26 -7.84 -15.81 5.48
CA PHE A 26 -6.95 -16.35 4.47
C PHE A 26 -5.93 -15.30 3.98
N ALA A 27 -6.39 -14.08 3.67
CA ALA A 27 -5.52 -12.99 3.26
C ALA A 27 -4.49 -12.64 4.35
N LYS A 28 -4.93 -12.57 5.61
CA LYS A 28 -4.10 -12.15 6.74
C LYS A 28 -3.16 -13.25 7.25
N ASN A 29 -3.66 -14.48 7.43
CA ASN A 29 -2.94 -15.54 8.12
C ASN A 29 -2.21 -16.48 7.15
N THR A 30 -2.84 -16.81 6.02
CA THR A 30 -2.26 -17.72 5.03
C THR A 30 -1.36 -16.98 4.04
N LEU A 31 -1.85 -15.88 3.46
CA LEU A 31 -1.08 -15.11 2.48
C LEU A 31 -0.14 -14.09 3.11
N ARG A 32 -0.40 -13.72 4.37
CA ARG A 32 0.36 -12.70 5.11
C ARG A 32 0.48 -11.40 4.32
N LEU A 33 -0.58 -11.04 3.60
CA LEU A 33 -0.62 -9.78 2.88
C LEU A 33 -0.72 -8.62 3.89
N PRO A 34 -0.13 -7.45 3.58
CA PRO A 34 -0.49 -6.20 4.22
C PRO A 34 -2.00 -5.99 4.08
N VAL A 35 -2.66 -5.75 5.22
CA VAL A 35 -4.10 -5.53 5.29
C VAL A 35 -4.37 -4.11 5.73
N ILE A 36 -5.20 -3.40 4.96
CA ILE A 36 -5.74 -2.09 5.31
C ILE A 36 -7.20 -2.29 5.69
N LEU A 37 -7.58 -1.93 6.92
CA LEU A 37 -8.95 -1.96 7.40
C LEU A 37 -9.64 -0.64 7.07
N ALA A 38 -10.65 -0.68 6.22
CA ALA A 38 -11.56 0.44 5.99
C ALA A 38 -12.86 0.15 6.76
N VAL A 39 -13.13 0.90 7.83
CA VAL A 39 -14.26 0.62 8.73
C VAL A 39 -15.48 1.43 8.34
N PHE A 40 -16.57 0.73 8.05
CA PHE A 40 -17.85 1.27 7.58
C PHE A 40 -19.00 0.95 8.55
N GLY A 41 -20.09 1.70 8.40
CA GLY A 41 -21.32 1.52 9.17
C GLY A 41 -21.31 2.28 10.49
N LEU A 42 -22.43 2.23 11.22
CA LEU A 42 -22.59 2.94 12.51
C LEU A 42 -22.24 2.06 13.72
N GLY A 43 -22.05 0.75 13.49
CA GLY A 43 -21.78 -0.23 14.53
C GLY A 43 -20.30 -0.47 14.81
N ASP A 44 -20.03 -1.07 15.97
CA ASP A 44 -18.67 -1.40 16.44
C ASP A 44 -18.57 -2.85 16.94
N LYS A 45 -19.61 -3.67 16.69
CA LYS A 45 -19.65 -5.07 17.14
C LYS A 45 -18.58 -5.91 16.45
N TRP A 46 -18.25 -5.58 15.20
CA TRP A 46 -17.19 -6.21 14.41
C TRP A 46 -15.86 -6.31 15.17
N ARG A 47 -15.55 -5.36 16.07
CA ARG A 47 -14.30 -5.34 16.86
C ARG A 47 -14.16 -6.53 17.80
N THR A 48 -15.28 -7.06 18.29
CA THR A 48 -15.31 -8.22 19.20
C THR A 48 -15.23 -9.56 18.49
N THR A 49 -15.29 -9.55 17.16
CA THR A 49 -15.26 -10.76 16.34
C THR A 49 -13.83 -11.21 16.07
N GLU A 50 -13.67 -12.39 15.48
CA GLU A 50 -12.37 -12.91 15.05
C GLU A 50 -11.64 -11.98 14.07
N VAL A 51 -12.38 -11.34 13.16
CA VAL A 51 -11.85 -10.33 12.23
C VAL A 51 -11.30 -9.14 13.02
N GLY A 52 -12.05 -8.66 14.00
CA GLY A 52 -11.62 -7.59 14.91
C GLY A 52 -10.32 -7.93 15.65
N MET A 53 -10.25 -9.11 16.27
CA MET A 53 -9.04 -9.57 16.98
C MET A 53 -7.83 -9.71 16.05
N CYS A 54 -8.02 -10.23 14.84
CA CYS A 54 -6.95 -10.39 13.86
C CYS A 54 -6.53 -9.05 13.20
N SER A 55 -7.34 -8.00 13.35
CA SER A 55 -7.11 -6.67 12.79
C SER A 55 -6.24 -5.75 13.65
N CYS A 56 -5.94 -6.09 14.91
CA CYS A 56 -5.25 -5.21 15.89
C CYS A 56 -3.89 -4.64 15.44
N LYS A 57 -3.25 -5.22 14.42
CA LYS A 57 -1.95 -4.76 13.87
C LYS A 57 -2.05 -4.26 12.42
N CYS A 58 -3.26 -3.99 11.95
CA CYS A 58 -3.51 -3.51 10.60
C CYS A 58 -3.71 -2.00 10.61
N ASP A 59 -3.34 -1.34 9.51
CA ASP A 59 -3.63 0.08 9.33
C ASP A 59 -5.14 0.27 9.20
N GLN A 60 -5.74 1.07 10.08
CA GLN A 60 -7.18 1.28 10.13
C GLN A 60 -7.53 2.70 9.68
N ILE A 61 -8.53 2.81 8.81
CA ILE A 61 -9.11 4.05 8.34
C ILE A 61 -10.61 4.01 8.64
N ASN A 62 -11.08 5.06 9.31
CA ASN A 62 -12.48 5.16 9.70
C ASN A 62 -13.28 5.91 8.62
N PHE A 63 -14.32 5.26 8.08
CA PHE A 63 -15.31 5.80 7.14
C PHE A 63 -16.71 5.92 7.76
N GLN A 64 -16.86 5.75 9.07
CA GLN A 64 -18.13 5.85 9.80
C GLN A 64 -18.59 7.30 9.93
N TYR A 65 -17.65 8.26 9.90
CA TYR A 65 -17.89 9.70 9.96
C TYR A 65 -17.24 10.38 8.77
N GLU A 66 -17.65 11.62 8.49
CA GLU A 66 -17.04 12.43 7.44
C GLU A 66 -15.54 12.61 7.70
N ASN A 67 -14.74 12.10 6.78
CA ASN A 67 -13.29 12.17 6.85
C ASN A 67 -12.73 12.52 5.46
N PRO A 68 -12.36 13.79 5.22
CA PRO A 68 -11.92 14.24 3.91
C PRO A 68 -10.55 13.65 3.48
N THR A 69 -9.74 13.13 4.42
CA THR A 69 -8.43 12.55 4.12
C THR A 69 -8.45 11.03 3.97
N ALA A 70 -9.59 10.38 4.21
CA ALA A 70 -9.65 8.92 4.27
C ALA A 70 -9.13 8.23 3.00
N PHE A 71 -9.46 8.77 1.83
CA PHE A 71 -8.99 8.23 0.55
C PHE A 71 -7.50 8.46 0.31
N GLU A 72 -6.97 9.63 0.72
CA GLU A 72 -5.54 9.93 0.65
C GLU A 72 -4.74 9.00 1.58
N ASP A 73 -5.30 8.68 2.75
CA ASP A 73 -4.66 7.78 3.69
C ASP A 73 -4.66 6.34 3.16
N ILE A 74 -5.75 5.88 2.51
CA ILE A 74 -5.73 4.60 1.77
C ILE A 74 -4.59 4.61 0.75
N TYR A 75 -4.51 5.66 -0.06
CA TYR A 75 -3.51 5.76 -1.12
C TYR A 75 -2.08 5.66 -0.56
N LYS A 76 -1.78 6.39 0.52
CA LYS A 76 -0.48 6.32 1.20
C LYS A 76 -0.16 4.91 1.69
N PHE A 77 -1.10 4.25 2.36
CA PHE A 77 -0.86 2.89 2.86
C PHE A 77 -0.67 1.89 1.73
N VAL A 78 -1.43 2.02 0.64
CA VAL A 78 -1.24 1.16 -0.54
C VAL A 78 0.14 1.40 -1.16
N ASP A 79 0.54 2.65 -1.38
CA ASP A 79 1.82 3.00 -1.99
C ASP A 79 3.02 2.49 -1.18
N ILE A 80 2.98 2.65 0.15
CA ILE A 80 4.01 2.15 1.07
C ILE A 80 4.14 0.62 0.99
N ASN A 81 3.03 -0.09 0.81
CA ASN A 81 3.00 -1.55 0.81
C ASN A 81 3.20 -2.17 -0.60
N LEU A 82 3.19 -1.36 -1.66
CA LEU A 82 3.48 -1.84 -3.01
C LEU A 82 4.99 -1.97 -3.23
N PRO A 83 5.45 -3.05 -3.88
CA PRO A 83 6.86 -3.17 -4.25
C PRO A 83 7.22 -2.04 -5.23
N LYS A 84 8.20 -1.22 -4.88
CA LYS A 84 8.71 -0.16 -5.76
C LYS A 84 9.19 -0.80 -7.06
N ARG A 85 8.57 -0.42 -8.18
CA ARG A 85 8.97 -0.90 -9.50
C ARG A 85 10.41 -0.46 -9.73
N GLN A 86 11.34 -1.40 -9.79
CA GLN A 86 12.70 -1.09 -10.24
C GLN A 86 12.60 -0.66 -11.71
N SER A 87 12.75 0.64 -11.96
CA SER A 87 12.94 1.17 -13.30
C SER A 87 14.34 0.77 -13.77
N SER A 88 14.48 -0.45 -14.30
CA SER A 88 15.78 -1.00 -14.71
C SER A 88 16.22 -0.59 -16.12
N ALA A 89 15.54 0.37 -16.80
CA ALA A 89 15.79 0.61 -18.22
C ALA A 89 16.28 2.02 -18.62
N VAL A 90 16.16 3.07 -17.79
CA VAL A 90 16.45 4.45 -18.26
C VAL A 90 17.82 4.97 -17.83
N THR A 91 18.39 4.49 -16.72
CA THR A 91 19.66 5.03 -16.20
C THR A 91 20.90 4.59 -16.98
N LYS A 92 20.84 3.49 -17.75
CA LYS A 92 21.99 3.05 -18.57
C LYS A 92 22.21 3.85 -19.85
N ILE A 93 21.21 4.61 -20.32
CA ILE A 93 21.31 5.38 -21.57
C ILE A 93 21.91 6.77 -21.31
N LEU A 94 21.66 7.36 -20.14
CA LEU A 94 22.11 8.71 -19.79
C LEU A 94 23.59 8.78 -19.36
N THR A 95 24.19 7.66 -18.94
CA THR A 95 25.61 7.62 -18.54
C THR A 95 26.57 7.36 -19.69
N SER A 96 26.09 6.86 -20.84
CA SER A 96 26.93 6.68 -22.04
C SER A 96 26.99 7.92 -22.93
N THR A 97 26.07 8.87 -22.80
CA THR A 97 26.07 10.13 -23.57
C THR A 97 26.91 11.23 -22.93
N ASN A 98 27.00 11.29 -21.60
CA ASN A 98 27.72 12.37 -20.90
C ASN A 98 29.25 12.23 -20.83
N LYS A 99 29.83 11.12 -21.34
CA LYS A 99 31.30 10.96 -21.37
C LYS A 99 31.96 11.53 -22.62
N ALA A 100 31.21 11.80 -23.69
CA ALA A 100 31.78 12.30 -24.94
C ALA A 100 32.06 13.81 -24.94
N ASP A 101 31.40 14.59 -24.05
CA ASP A 101 31.42 16.06 -24.13
C ASP A 101 32.32 16.74 -23.08
N ILE A 102 32.91 16.01 -22.13
CA ILE A 102 33.69 16.60 -21.02
C ILE A 102 35.21 16.63 -21.30
N GLU A 103 35.72 15.98 -22.37
CA GLU A 103 37.17 15.93 -22.65
C GLU A 103 37.69 17.02 -23.63
N ALA A 104 36.87 18.02 -24.01
CA ALA A 104 37.26 19.02 -25.01
C ALA A 104 37.53 20.45 -24.50
N GLU A 105 37.28 20.79 -23.22
CA GLU A 105 37.23 22.21 -22.79
C GLU A 105 38.12 22.59 -21.59
N GLU A 106 39.20 21.85 -21.31
CA GLU A 106 40.11 22.19 -20.19
C GLU A 106 41.59 22.23 -20.61
N ASN A 107 41.88 22.75 -21.80
CA ASN A 107 43.28 22.94 -22.25
C ASN A 107 43.52 24.22 -23.06
N THR A 108 43.02 25.37 -22.60
CA THR A 108 43.50 26.69 -23.03
C THR A 108 43.11 27.78 -22.03
N THR A 109 43.92 27.99 -20.98
CA THR A 109 44.11 29.32 -20.33
C THR A 109 45.42 29.27 -19.53
N THR A 110 46.54 29.39 -20.23
CA THR A 110 47.81 29.84 -19.65
C THR A 110 48.53 30.67 -20.70
N ALA A 111 48.36 31.99 -20.65
CA ALA A 111 49.23 33.00 -21.25
C ALA A 111 48.89 34.37 -20.65
#